data_AF-A0A956ZYN4-F1
#
_entry.id   AF-A0A956ZYN4-F1
#
_cell.length_a   1.000
_cell.length_b   1.000
_cell.length_c   1.000
_cell.angle_alpha   90.00
_cell.angle_beta   90.00
_cell.angle_gamma   90.00
#
_symmetry.space_group_name_H-M   'P 1'
#
loop_
_entity.id
_entity.type
_entity.pdbx_description
1 polymer ?
#
loop_
_entity_poly.entity_id
_entity_poly.type
_entity_poly.pdbx_seq_one_letter_code
_entity_poly.pdbx_strand_id
1 'polypeptide(L)' 'MPRSSITFSDELKERIDRYLSEQKVAPSLSTLVQVALETYLDQQELYDRGYRPAKGLLVLSPIDIDTPLS' A
#
# COMPACT_ATOMS: atom_id res chain seq x y z
N MET A 1 -2.90 -10.49 -23.92
CA MET A 1 -3.41 -9.50 -22.93
C MET A 1 -3.93 -8.29 -23.66
N PRO A 2 -5.04 -7.67 -23.22
CA PRO A 2 -5.51 -6.41 -23.76
C PRO A 2 -4.47 -5.30 -23.51
N ARG A 3 -4.34 -4.38 -24.46
CA ARG A 3 -3.41 -3.24 -24.38
C ARG A 3 -4.20 -1.94 -24.25
N SER A 4 -3.84 -1.14 -23.26
CA SER A 4 -4.39 0.19 -23.04
C SER A 4 -3.26 1.21 -22.96
N SER A 5 -3.53 2.45 -23.36
CA SER A 5 -2.62 3.58 -23.19
C SER A 5 -3.04 4.39 -21.97
N ILE A 6 -2.08 4.84 -21.18
CA ILE A 6 -2.31 5.61 -19.96
C ILE A 6 -1.34 6.79 -19.98
N THR A 7 -1.84 7.97 -19.62
CA THR A 7 -1.02 9.18 -19.52
C THR A 7 -0.74 9.46 -18.06
N PHE A 8 0.53 9.68 -17.73
CA PHE A 8 0.96 10.12 -16.40
C PHE A 8 1.24 11.63 -16.44
N SER A 9 1.09 12.30 -15.30
CA SER A 9 1.65 13.64 -15.15
C SER A 9 3.18 13.58 -15.19
N ASP A 10 3.81 14.67 -15.62
CA ASP A 10 5.27 14.75 -15.72
C ASP A 10 5.96 14.49 -14.37
N GLU A 11 5.42 15.07 -13.29
CA GLU A 11 5.91 14.86 -11.93
C GLU A 11 5.86 13.37 -11.53
N LEU A 12 4.74 12.69 -11.81
CA LEU A 12 4.58 11.28 -11.48
C LEU A 12 5.54 10.43 -12.30
N LYS A 13 5.69 10.74 -13.59
CA LYS A 13 6.63 10.05 -14.46
C LYS A 13 8.07 10.17 -13.95
N GLU A 14 8.50 11.37 -13.56
CA GLU A 14 9.84 11.57 -13.02
C GLU A 14 10.09 10.74 -11.75
N ARG A 15 9.09 10.70 -10.85
CA ARG A 15 9.16 9.90 -9.62
C ARG A 15 9.24 8.41 -9.89
N ILE A 16 8.48 7.91 -10.88
CA ILE A 16 8.52 6.51 -11.29
C ILE A 16 9.87 6.17 -11.91
N ASP A 17 10.37 7.01 -12.82
CA ASP A 17 11.65 6.79 -13.49
C ASP A 17 12.80 6.77 -12.47
N ARG A 18 12.78 7.68 -11.50
CA ARG A 18 13.74 7.71 -10.39
C ARG A 18 13.67 6.43 -9.56
N TYR A 19 12.48 6.04 -9.12
CA TYR A 19 12.28 4.80 -8.36
C TYR A 19 12.84 3.58 -9.10
N LEU A 20 12.55 3.46 -10.40
CA LEU A 20 13.04 2.34 -11.22
C LEU A 20 14.56 2.39 -11.39
N SER A 21 15.16 3.56 -11.56
CA SER A 21 16.61 3.72 -11.72
C SER A 21 17.42 3.35 -10.47
N GLU A 22 16.82 3.49 -9.28
CA GLU A 22 17.46 3.20 -8.00
C GLU A 22 17.45 1.70 -7.66
N GLN A 23 16.63 0.89 -8.36
CA GLN A 23 16.55 -0.54 -8.12
C GLN A 23 17.70 -1.30 -8.77
N LYS A 24 18.35 -2.17 -8.00
CA LYS A 24 19.41 -3.07 -8.49
C LYS A 24 18.91 -4.03 -9.57
N VAL A 25 17.64 -4.42 -9.51
CA VAL A 25 16.94 -5.16 -10.56
C VAL A 25 15.57 -4.49 -10.71
N ALA A 26 15.48 -3.56 -11.66
CA ALA A 26 14.26 -2.80 -11.87
C ALA A 26 13.17 -3.66 -12.52
N PRO A 27 11.96 -3.72 -11.94
CA PRO A 27 10.82 -4.32 -12.62
C PRO A 27 10.44 -3.46 -13.84
N SER A 28 9.75 -4.07 -14.81
CA SER A 28 9.21 -3.29 -15.93
C SER A 28 8.15 -2.29 -15.44
N LEU A 29 8.00 -1.15 -16.12
CA LEU A 29 6.93 -0.19 -15.82
C LEU A 29 5.56 -0.86 -15.85
N SER A 30 5.32 -1.76 -16.81
CA SER A 30 4.07 -2.53 -16.88
C SER A 30 3.85 -3.40 -15.65
N THR A 31 4.88 -4.06 -15.14
CA THR A 31 4.79 -4.87 -13.92
C THR A 31 4.49 -3.99 -12.71
N LEU A 32 5.17 -2.85 -12.60
CA LEU A 32 4.94 -1.91 -11.50
C LEU A 32 3.49 -1.40 -11.49
N VAL A 33 2.98 -1.01 -12.67
CA VAL A 33 1.60 -0.53 -12.82
C VAL A 33 0.58 -1.63 -12.55
N GLN A 34 0.83 -2.87 -13.00
CA GLN A 34 -0.05 -4.01 -12.74
C GLN A 34 -0.19 -4.27 -11.24
N VAL A 35 0.93 -4.41 -10.53
CA VAL A 35 0.94 -4.65 -9.08
C VAL A 35 0.28 -3.50 -8.32
N ALA A 36 0.52 -2.25 -8.74
CA ALA A 36 -0.10 -1.09 -8.12
C ALA A 36 -1.62 -1.07 -8.30
N LEU A 37 -2.12 -1.43 -9.48
CA LEU A 37 -3.56 -1.50 -9.77
C LEU A 37 -4.23 -2.64 -9.00
N GLU A 38 -3.63 -3.83 -8.96
CA GLU A 38 -4.12 -4.96 -8.16
C GLU A 38 -4.24 -4.57 -6.69
N THR A 39 -3.16 -4.00 -6.13
CA THR A 39 -3.13 -3.55 -4.74
C THR A 39 -4.21 -2.49 -4.46
N TYR A 40 -4.41 -1.54 -5.37
CA TYR A 40 -5.44 -0.51 -5.22
C TYR A 40 -6.85 -1.11 -5.19
N LEU A 41 -7.14 -2.06 -6.07
CA LEU A 41 -8.44 -2.72 -6.14
C LEU A 41 -8.71 -3.57 -4.89
N ASP A 42 -7.72 -4.33 -4.42
CA ASP A 42 -7.83 -5.11 -3.19
C ASP A 42 -8.10 -4.21 -1.98
N GLN A 43 -7.40 -3.07 -1.90
CA GLN A 43 -7.62 -2.09 -0.83
C GLN A 43 -9.01 -1.47 -0.91
N GLN A 44 -9.50 -1.12 -2.10
CA GLN A 44 -10.87 -0.63 -2.29
C GLN A 44 -11.90 -1.64 -1.82
N GLU A 45 -11.75 -2.91 -2.18
CA GLU A 45 -12.66 -3.96 -1.72
C GLU A 45 -12.66 -4.09 -0.19
N LEU A 46 -11.49 -4.01 0.45
CA LEU A 46 -11.39 -3.98 1.91
C LEU A 46 -12.09 -2.76 2.50
N TYR A 47 -11.91 -1.58 1.91
CA TYR A 47 -12.57 -0.36 2.35
C TYR A 47 -14.09 -0.43 2.25
N ASP A 48 -14.61 -1.01 1.17
CA ASP A 48 -16.04 -1.24 0.94
C ASP A 48 -16.61 -2.25 1.96
N ARG A 49 -15.82 -3.25 2.34
CA ARG A 49 -16.15 -4.20 3.42
C ARG A 49 -16.03 -3.59 4.83
N GLY A 50 -15.73 -2.29 4.93
CA GLY A 50 -15.63 -1.57 6.21
C GLY A 50 -14.30 -1.76 6.93
N TYR A 51 -13.31 -2.44 6.33
CA TYR A 51 -11.97 -2.50 6.89
C TYR A 51 -11.34 -1.09 6.90
N ARG A 52 -10.67 -0.77 8.00
CA ARG A 52 -9.90 0.45 8.15
C ARG A 52 -8.55 0.06 8.76
N PRO A 53 -7.41 0.33 8.09
CA PRO A 53 -6.11 0.01 8.65
C PRO A 53 -5.92 0.78 9.97
N ALA A 54 -5.37 0.09 10.97
CA ALA A 54 -5.08 0.71 12.26
C ALA A 54 -4.09 1.87 12.08
N LYS A 55 -4.46 3.04 12.59
CA LYS A 55 -3.58 4.21 12.63
C LYS A 55 -2.89 4.25 14.00
N GLY A 56 -1.70 3.66 14.10
CA GLY A 56 -0.87 3.75 15.30
C GLY A 56 -0.16 2.46 15.67
N LEU A 57 0.75 2.58 16.64
CA LEU A 57 1.38 1.42 17.27
C LEU A 57 0.38 0.77 18.23
N LEU A 58 0.32 -0.55 18.22
CA LEU A 58 -0.41 -1.31 19.24
C LEU A 58 0.30 -1.10 20.58
N VAL A 59 -0.33 -0.35 21.48
CA VAL A 59 0.13 -0.21 22.85
C VAL A 59 -0.44 -1.38 23.64
N LEU A 60 0.41 -2.35 23.98
CA LEU A 60 0.07 -3.42 24.91
C LEU A 60 0.17 -2.87 26.33
N SER A 61 -0.96 -2.52 26.94
CA SER A 61 -1.01 -2.21 28.37
C SER A 61 -1.01 -3.52 29.16
N PRO A 62 -0.02 -3.77 30.04
CA PRO A 62 -0.11 -4.89 30.96
C PRO A 62 -1.29 -4.66 31.89
N ILE A 63 -2.15 -5.68 31.98
CA ILE A 63 -3.22 -5.72 32.99
C ILE A 63 -2.56 -6.20 34.26
N ASP A 64 -2.39 -5.34 35.26
CA ASP A 64 -1.98 -5.77 36.59
C ASP A 64 -3.11 -6.62 37.18
N ILE A 65 -2.86 -7.93 37.30
CA ILE A 65 -3.81 -8.94 37.78
C ILE A 65 -3.98 -8.87 39.32
N ASP A 66 -3.35 -7.89 39.97
CA ASP A 66 -3.24 -7.79 41.44
C ASP A 66 -4.19 -6.76 42.09
N THR A 67 -5.25 -6.31 41.41
CA THR A 67 -6.27 -5.47 42.09
C THR A 67 -7.33 -6.35 42.74
N PRO A 68 -7.33 -6.57 44.07
CA PRO A 68 -8.47 -7.20 44.74
C PRO A 68 -9.69 -6.28 44.62
N LEU A 69 -10.80 -6.83 44.13
CA LEU A 69 -12.11 -6.21 44.23
C LEU A 69 -12.41 -5.96 45.72
N SER A 70 -12.45 -4.69 46.12
CA SER A 70 -12.98 -4.23 47.41
C SER A 70 -14.18 -3.33 47.18
#